data_AF-A0A537KMU6-F1
#
_entry.id   AF-A0A537KMU6-F1
#
_cell.length_a   1.000
_cell.length_b   1.000
_cell.length_c   1.000
_cell.angle_alpha   90.00
_cell.angle_beta   90.00
_cell.angle_gamma   90.00
#
_symmetry.space_group_name_H-M   'P 1'
#
loop_
_entity.id
_entity.type
_entity.pdbx_description
1 polymer ?
#
loop_
_entity_poly.entity_id
_entity_poly.type
_entity_poly.pdbx_seq_one_letter_code
_entity_poly.pdbx_strand_id
1 'polypeptide(L)'
;WVGPPVENGFYYDMDLGDKKISEEDLTAIEKKMNELAKKNSQYIRKEVPKADAVKYFTEKGDEYKLDLLQNLNDGEITFYTQGNFTDLCRGPHIPN
;
A
#
# COMPACT_ATOMS: atom_id res chain seq x y z
N TRP A 1 -4.21 -8.62 -5.81
CA TRP A 1 -3.35 -7.52 -5.36
C TRP A 1 -3.79 -7.03 -4.01
N VAL A 2 -3.36 -7.73 -2.97
CA VAL A 2 -3.72 -7.40 -1.60
C VAL A 2 -2.49 -7.56 -0.72
N GLY A 3 -2.53 -6.95 0.47
CA GLY A 3 -1.51 -7.16 1.49
C GLY A 3 -2.11 -7.27 2.89
N PRO A 4 -2.93 -8.31 3.15
CA PRO A 4 -3.60 -8.46 4.43
C PRO A 4 -2.67 -9.05 5.50
N PRO A 5 -2.97 -8.82 6.79
CA PRO A 5 -2.41 -9.62 7.85
C PRO A 5 -2.94 -11.06 7.78
N VAL A 6 -2.13 -12.00 8.24
CA VAL A 6 -2.47 -13.40 8.47
C VAL A 6 -2.11 -13.78 9.90
N GLU A 7 -2.52 -14.96 10.38
CA GLU A 7 -2.36 -15.37 11.78
C GLU A 7 -0.94 -15.15 12.33
N ASN A 8 0.09 -15.44 11.53
CA ASN A 8 1.49 -15.35 11.94
C ASN A 8 2.32 -14.38 11.08
N GLY A 9 1.69 -13.33 10.53
CA GLY A 9 2.42 -12.31 9.77
C GLY A 9 1.56 -11.53 8.79
N PHE A 10 2.12 -11.28 7.62
CA PHE A 10 1.46 -10.58 6.51
C PHE A 10 2.12 -11.01 5.20
N TYR A 11 1.47 -10.69 4.09
CA TYR A 11 2.08 -10.77 2.76
C TYR A 11 1.71 -9.52 1.94
N TYR A 12 2.33 -9.35 0.78
CA TYR A 12 1.95 -8.33 -0.19
C TYR A 12 2.09 -8.91 -1.59
N ASP A 13 1.00 -8.98 -2.34
CA ASP A 13 1.04 -9.38 -3.75
C ASP A 13 1.64 -8.25 -4.59
N MET A 14 2.69 -8.55 -5.36
CA MET A 14 3.36 -7.56 -6.22
C MET A 14 3.53 -8.08 -7.63
N ASP A 15 3.20 -7.26 -8.63
CA ASP A 15 3.55 -7.57 -10.01
C ASP A 15 4.97 -7.10 -10.26
N LEU A 16 5.81 -8.03 -10.68
CA LEU A 16 7.21 -7.78 -10.99
C LEU A 16 7.48 -7.93 -12.50
N GLY A 17 6.43 -8.19 -13.30
CA GLY A 17 6.54 -8.59 -14.69
C GLY A 17 7.42 -9.83 -14.82
N ASP A 18 8.46 -9.74 -15.63
CA ASP A 18 9.42 -10.85 -15.84
C ASP A 18 10.45 -11.01 -14.70
N LYS A 19 10.50 -10.07 -13.75
CA LYS A 19 11.46 -10.14 -12.64
C LYS A 19 11.01 -11.13 -11.58
N LYS A 20 11.99 -11.82 -11.00
CA LYS A 20 11.80 -12.68 -9.83
C LYS A 20 12.64 -12.15 -8.69
N ILE A 21 12.06 -12.11 -7.50
CA ILE A 21 12.78 -11.75 -6.27
C ILE A 21 13.71 -12.91 -5.91
N SER A 22 15.01 -12.61 -5.76
CA SER A 22 15.98 -13.52 -5.18
C SER A 22 16.09 -13.37 -3.66
N GLU A 23 16.88 -14.21 -3.00
CA GLU A 23 17.16 -14.08 -1.56
C GLU A 23 17.95 -12.80 -1.24
N GLU A 24 18.83 -12.36 -2.13
CA GLU A 24 19.56 -11.11 -2.01
C GLU A 24 18.63 -9.89 -2.10
N ASP A 25 17.64 -9.94 -3.00
CA ASP A 25 16.61 -8.90 -3.10
C ASP A 25 15.79 -8.82 -1.82
N LEU A 26 15.39 -9.96 -1.24
CA LEU A 26 14.69 -9.99 0.05
C LEU A 26 15.50 -9.33 1.16
N THR A 27 16.79 -9.65 1.24
CA THR A 27 17.71 -9.05 2.23
C THR A 27 17.81 -7.53 2.05
N ALA A 28 17.88 -7.06 0.80
CA ALA A 28 17.92 -5.64 0.49
C ALA A 28 16.60 -4.93 0.84
N ILE A 29 15.46 -5.56 0.53
CA ILE A 29 14.12 -5.07 0.87
C ILE A 29 13.97 -4.97 2.39
N GLU A 30 14.33 -6.01 3.14
CA GLU A 30 14.23 -6.02 4.61
C GLU A 30 15.09 -4.93 5.24
N LYS A 31 16.33 -4.77 4.77
CA LYS A 31 17.19 -3.66 5.23
C LYS A 31 16.53 -2.32 4.96
N LYS A 32 15.92 -2.15 3.77
CA LYS A 32 15.25 -0.90 3.42
C LYS A 32 14.01 -0.64 4.28
N MET A 33 13.21 -1.67 4.56
CA MET A 33 12.05 -1.58 5.45
C MET A 33 12.48 -1.15 6.85
N ASN A 34 13.55 -1.75 7.40
CA ASN A 34 14.10 -1.37 8.69
C ASN A 34 14.63 0.07 8.72
N GLU A 35 15.28 0.54 7.66
CA GLU A 35 15.69 1.94 7.53
C GLU A 35 14.50 2.91 7.54
N LEU A 36 13.42 2.57 6.84
CA LEU A 36 12.21 3.39 6.77
C LEU A 36 11.44 3.39 8.09
N ALA A 37 11.31 2.24 8.75
CA ALA A 37 10.66 2.13 10.05
C ALA A 37 11.34 3.01 11.11
N LYS A 38 12.68 3.06 11.11
CA LYS A 38 13.46 3.92 12.03
C LYS A 38 13.21 5.42 11.85
N LYS A 39 12.64 5.86 10.73
CA LYS A 39 12.27 7.27 10.53
C LYS A 39 11.06 7.68 11.36
N ASN A 40 10.32 6.73 11.94
CA ASN A 40 9.15 6.99 12.75
C ASN A 40 8.13 7.92 12.07
N SER A 41 7.92 7.69 10.77
CA SER A 41 7.05 8.53 9.95
C SER A 41 5.60 8.26 10.30
N GLN A 42 4.84 9.34 10.55
CA GLN A 42 3.43 9.23 10.88
C GLN A 42 2.62 8.60 9.75
N TYR A 43 1.63 7.79 10.13
CA TYR A 43 0.62 7.27 9.21
C TYR A 43 -0.55 8.24 9.17
N ILE A 44 -0.71 8.93 8.04
CA ILE A 44 -1.76 9.94 7.84
C ILE A 44 -2.94 9.26 7.13
N ARG A 45 -4.03 9.03 7.87
CA ARG A 45 -5.30 8.54 7.31
C ARG A 45 -6.07 9.70 6.69
N LYS A 46 -6.56 9.52 5.48
CA LYS A 46 -7.46 10.46 4.80
C LYS A 46 -8.62 9.71 4.15
N GLU A 47 -9.84 10.18 4.38
CA GLU A 47 -11.01 9.75 3.62
C GLU A 47 -11.00 10.43 2.26
N VAL A 48 -11.23 9.66 1.20
CA VAL A 48 -11.07 10.14 -0.18
C VAL A 48 -12.33 9.76 -0.97
N PRO A 49 -12.97 10.70 -1.68
CA PRO A 49 -14.03 10.38 -2.61
C PRO A 49 -13.54 9.40 -3.69
N LYS A 50 -14.41 8.49 -4.14
CA LYS A 50 -14.10 7.48 -5.15
C LYS A 50 -13.55 8.11 -6.42
N ALA A 51 -14.12 9.23 -6.86
CA ALA A 51 -13.64 9.95 -8.04
C ALA A 51 -12.17 10.41 -7.89
N ASP A 52 -11.79 10.95 -6.74
CA ASP A 52 -10.43 11.40 -6.45
C ASP A 52 -9.47 10.21 -6.32
N ALA A 53 -9.93 9.12 -5.70
CA ALA A 53 -9.13 7.90 -5.56
C ALA A 53 -8.85 7.24 -6.93
N VAL A 54 -9.88 7.14 -7.78
CA VAL A 54 -9.74 6.64 -9.15
C VAL A 54 -8.79 7.52 -9.95
N LYS A 55 -8.93 8.85 -9.86
CA LYS A 55 -8.01 9.78 -10.52
C LYS A 55 -6.56 9.57 -10.07
N TYR A 56 -6.33 9.50 -8.76
CA TYR A 56 -4.99 9.30 -8.19
C TYR A 56 -4.31 8.02 -8.71
N PHE A 57 -5.01 6.87 -8.66
CA PHE A 57 -4.41 5.61 -9.12
C PHE A 57 -4.33 5.50 -10.65
N THR A 58 -5.18 6.23 -11.38
CA THR A 58 -5.05 6.37 -12.84
C THR A 58 -3.77 7.12 -13.19
N GLU A 59 -3.51 8.27 -12.55
CA GLU A 59 -2.29 9.06 -12.77
C GLU A 59 -1.03 8.30 -12.33
N LYS A 60 -1.14 7.47 -11.28
CA LYS A 60 -0.06 6.60 -10.80
C LYS A 60 0.19 5.38 -11.70
N GLY A 61 -0.73 5.02 -12.58
CA GLY A 61 -0.66 3.82 -13.43
C GLY A 61 -0.83 2.52 -12.64
N ASP A 62 -1.58 2.54 -11.54
CA ASP A 62 -1.78 1.39 -10.66
C ASP A 62 -3.12 0.70 -10.98
N GLU A 63 -3.11 -0.13 -12.03
CA GLU A 63 -4.29 -0.83 -12.54
C GLU A 63 -4.95 -1.72 -11.48
N TYR A 64 -4.16 -2.21 -10.53
CA TYR A 64 -4.61 -3.11 -9.48
C TYR A 64 -5.43 -2.41 -8.40
N LYS A 65 -5.00 -1.21 -8.00
CA LYS A 65 -5.79 -0.39 -7.09
C LYS A 65 -7.05 0.15 -7.78
N LEU A 66 -6.99 0.39 -9.09
CA LEU A 66 -8.18 0.73 -9.88
C LEU A 66 -9.21 -0.42 -9.90
N ASP A 67 -8.78 -1.66 -10.10
CA ASP A 67 -9.65 -2.83 -10.04
C ASP A 67 -10.32 -2.98 -8.66
N LEU A 68 -9.55 -2.84 -7.58
CA LEU A 68 -10.10 -2.84 -6.21
C LEU A 68 -11.16 -1.75 -6.00
N LEU A 69 -10.89 -0.54 -6.52
CA LEU A 69 -11.81 0.60 -6.39
C LEU A 69 -13.15 0.40 -7.09
N GLN A 70 -13.23 -0.43 -8.14
CA GLN A 70 -14.50 -0.72 -8.81
C GLN A 70 -15.53 -1.29 -7.83
N ASN A 71 -15.07 -2.11 -6.89
CA ASN A 71 -15.90 -2.82 -5.91
C ASN A 71 -16.16 -2.04 -4.61
N LEU A 72 -15.65 -0.82 -4.47
CA LEU A 72 -15.80 0.01 -3.25
C LEU A 72 -16.77 1.17 -3.48
N ASN A 73 -17.50 1.57 -2.44
CA ASN A 73 -18.41 2.72 -2.48
C ASN A 73 -17.77 3.98 -1.86
N ASP A 74 -18.35 5.13 -2.15
CA ASP A 74 -18.01 6.37 -1.44
C ASP A 74 -18.24 6.22 0.07
N GLY A 75 -17.34 6.79 0.86
CA GLY A 75 -17.30 6.63 2.32
C GLY A 75 -16.55 5.39 2.81
N GLU A 76 -16.25 4.42 1.94
CA GLU A 76 -15.45 3.22 2.29
C GLU A 76 -13.96 3.35 1.93
N ILE A 77 -13.59 4.42 1.24
CA ILE A 77 -12.27 4.59 0.63
C ILE A 77 -11.41 5.51 1.49
N THR A 78 -10.33 4.94 1.99
CA THR A 78 -9.33 5.66 2.77
C THR A 78 -7.93 5.43 2.27
N PHE A 79 -7.15 6.51 2.27
CA PHE A 79 -5.73 6.49 1.98
C PHE A 79 -4.95 6.56 3.28
N TYR A 80 -3.88 5.78 3.34
CA TYR A 80 -2.85 5.90 4.36
C TYR A 80 -1.56 6.35 3.69
N THR A 81 -1.05 7.51 4.11
CA THR A 81 0.23 8.01 3.64
C THR A 81 1.27 7.92 4.75
N GLN A 82 2.42 7.31 4.44
CA GLN A 82 3.57 7.22 5.31
C GLN A 82 4.82 7.67 4.54
N GLY A 83 5.41 8.80 4.94
CA GLY A 83 6.50 9.41 4.20
C GLY A 83 6.11 9.70 2.75
N ASN A 84 6.76 9.03 1.79
CA ASN A 84 6.52 9.24 0.36
C ASN A 84 5.62 8.17 -0.27
N PHE A 85 5.01 7.29 0.54
CA PHE A 85 4.18 6.20 0.05
C PHE A 85 2.73 6.41 0.50
N THR A 86 1.80 6.22 -0.44
CA THR A 86 0.35 6.26 -0.18
C THR A 86 -0.27 4.97 -0.66
N ASP A 87 -1.04 4.33 0.23
CA ASP A 87 -1.78 3.10 -0.06
C ASP A 87 -3.28 3.27 0.18
N LEU A 88 -4.08 2.49 -0.55
CA LEU A 88 -5.51 2.30 -0.31
C LEU A 88 -5.68 1.16 0.69
N CYS A 89 -6.15 1.50 1.89
CA CYS A 89 -6.39 0.53 2.96
C CYS A 89 -7.48 1.05 3.90
N ARG A 90 -8.31 0.16 4.45
CA ARG A 90 -9.33 0.50 5.46
C ARG A 90 -8.71 0.75 6.85
N GLY A 91 -7.56 0.14 7.14
CA GLY A 91 -6.89 0.21 8.44
C GLY A 91 -7.64 -0.55 9.55
N PRO A 92 -7.36 -0.23 10.84
CA PRO A 92 -6.44 0.81 11.30
C PRO A 92 -4.96 0.45 11.09
N HIS A 93 -4.11 1.47 11.06
CA HIS A 93 -2.65 1.34 11.08
C HIS A 93 -2.10 1.86 12.42
N ILE A 94 -0.86 1.49 12.74
CA ILE A 94 -0.10 2.05 13.87
C ILE A 94 0.07 3.57 13.70
N PRO A 95 0.24 4.33 14.79
CA PRO A 95 0.29 5.79 14.72
C PRO A 95 1.60 6.35 14.12
N ASN A 96 2.72 5.64 14.31
CA ASN A 96 4.06 5.94 13.76
C ASN A 96 4.89 4.66 13.72
#